data_AF-A0A9D4E3B1-F1
#
_entry.id   AF-A0A9D4E3B1-F1
#
_cell.length_a   1.000
_cell.length_b   1.000
_cell.length_c   1.000
_cell.angle_alpha   90.00
_cell.angle_beta   90.00
_cell.angle_gamma   90.00
#
_symmetry.space_group_name_H-M   'P 1'
#
loop_
_entity.id
_entity.type
_entity.pdbx_description
1 polymer ?
#
loop_
_entity_poly.entity_id
_entity_poly.type
_entity_poly.pdbx_seq_one_letter_code
_entity_poly.pdbx_strand_id
1 'polypeptide(L)'
;MYYLSVEHGGRGGCIVNVASMAGLNPNPFSPVYGCTKAGIIHATRCYAVSEAAKKSNIRLNVMCPAFVDTPMFRQMAAGDASQTIGGDQTAVNAFIERIGVLSTEDVSAALIDILTDETRNGLILRCAKKTGNVYSTLTVQDV
;
A
#
# COMPACT_ATOMS: atom_id res chain seq x y z
N MET A 1 2.61 12.41 14.63
CA MET A 1 3.00 13.67 13.95
C MET A 1 3.75 14.63 14.84
N TYR A 2 3.39 14.77 16.14
CA TYR A 2 4.01 15.73 17.08
C TYR A 2 5.54 15.87 16.95
N TYR A 3 6.29 14.77 17.08
CA TYR A 3 7.76 14.78 17.02
C TYR A 3 8.37 15.17 15.66
N LEU A 4 7.61 15.03 14.56
CA LEU A 4 8.06 15.44 13.24
C LEU A 4 7.72 16.91 12.96
N SER A 5 6.67 17.43 13.59
CA SER A 5 6.08 18.72 13.25
C SER A 5 7.06 19.88 13.48
N VAL A 6 7.16 20.76 12.47
CA VAL A 6 7.90 22.02 12.60
C VAL A 6 7.30 22.95 13.66
N GLU A 7 6.01 22.82 13.98
CA GLU A 7 5.35 23.60 15.04
C GLU A 7 5.82 23.18 16.45
N HIS A 8 6.51 22.04 16.56
CA HIS A 8 7.00 21.47 17.82
C HIS A 8 8.51 21.23 17.81
N GLY A 9 9.27 21.98 17.00
CA GLY A 9 10.73 21.90 16.93
C GLY A 9 11.27 20.72 16.10
N GLY A 10 10.39 20.00 15.40
CA GLY A 10 10.77 19.03 14.38
C GLY A 10 11.18 19.67 13.05
N ARG A 11 11.38 18.85 12.02
CA ARG A 11 11.84 19.30 10.68
C ARG A 11 10.83 19.01 9.55
N GLY A 12 9.62 18.61 9.91
CA GLY A 12 8.69 17.99 8.99
C GLY A 12 9.10 16.54 8.67
N GLY A 13 8.57 15.99 7.58
CA GLY A 13 9.00 14.69 7.09
C GLY A 13 8.00 14.01 6.18
N CYS A 14 8.26 12.73 5.91
CA CYS A 14 7.37 11.87 5.12
C CYS A 14 6.94 10.67 5.97
N ILE A 15 5.64 10.40 6.00
CA ILE A 15 5.07 9.18 6.58
C ILE A 15 4.59 8.32 5.40
N VAL A 16 5.05 7.08 5.35
CA VAL A 16 4.59 6.09 4.37
C VAL A 16 3.89 4.97 5.09
N ASN A 17 2.58 4.83 4.87
CA ASN A 17 1.81 3.72 5.39
C ASN A 17 1.88 2.53 4.44
N VAL A 18 1.95 1.31 4.99
CA VAL A 18 1.97 0.07 4.21
C VAL A 18 0.57 -0.54 4.15
N ALA A 19 -0.08 -0.40 3.00
CA ALA A 19 -1.34 -1.03 2.68
C ALA A 19 -1.11 -2.31 1.85
N SER A 20 -1.93 -2.54 0.82
CA SER A 20 -1.85 -3.70 -0.07
C SER A 20 -2.67 -3.45 -1.33
N MET A 21 -2.30 -4.09 -2.45
CA MET A 21 -3.14 -4.15 -3.65
C MET A 21 -4.55 -4.70 -3.38
N ALA A 22 -4.73 -5.51 -2.33
CA ALA A 22 -6.02 -6.00 -1.87
C ALA A 22 -6.97 -4.91 -1.33
N GLY A 23 -6.44 -3.72 -0.99
CA GLY A 23 -7.25 -2.57 -0.58
C GLY A 23 -7.69 -1.67 -1.75
N LEU A 24 -7.20 -1.94 -2.97
CA LEU A 24 -7.51 -1.17 -4.18
C LEU A 24 -8.42 -1.92 -5.14
N ASN A 25 -8.45 -3.26 -5.04
CA ASN A 25 -9.23 -4.12 -5.92
C ASN A 25 -10.01 -5.12 -5.07
N PRO A 26 -11.16 -5.63 -5.55
CA PRO A 26 -11.85 -6.73 -4.89
C PRO A 26 -10.91 -7.91 -4.63
N ASN A 27 -10.83 -8.33 -3.37
CA ASN A 27 -10.07 -9.50 -2.96
C ASN A 27 -11.03 -10.56 -2.38
N PRO A 28 -11.51 -11.51 -3.19
CA PRO A 28 -12.42 -12.56 -2.72
C PRO A 28 -11.75 -13.51 -1.72
N PHE A 29 -10.42 -13.61 -1.74
CA PHE A 29 -9.68 -14.53 -0.88
C PHE A 29 -9.58 -14.04 0.57
N SER A 30 -9.67 -12.73 0.80
CA SER A 30 -9.55 -12.14 2.14
C SER A 30 -10.27 -10.78 2.23
N PRO A 31 -11.61 -10.75 2.30
CA PRO A 31 -12.40 -9.52 2.25
C PRO A 31 -12.16 -8.59 3.44
N VAL A 32 -12.03 -9.14 4.65
CA VAL A 32 -11.73 -8.34 5.86
C VAL A 32 -10.36 -7.70 5.74
N TYR A 33 -9.34 -8.46 5.30
CA TYR A 33 -8.01 -7.91 5.03
C TYR A 33 -8.07 -6.79 3.99
N GLY A 34 -8.77 -7.01 2.87
CA GLY A 34 -8.98 -5.97 1.85
C GLY A 34 -9.63 -4.70 2.41
N CYS A 35 -10.69 -4.85 3.22
CA CYS A 35 -11.37 -3.75 3.90
C CYS A 35 -10.42 -2.95 4.82
N THR A 36 -9.63 -3.64 5.66
CA THR A 36 -8.66 -2.96 6.53
C THR A 36 -7.61 -2.18 5.74
N LYS A 37 -7.13 -2.76 4.63
CA LYS A 37 -6.12 -2.13 3.77
C LYS A 37 -6.70 -0.96 2.96
N ALA A 38 -7.96 -1.04 2.54
CA ALA A 38 -8.70 0.09 1.98
C ALA A 38 -8.84 1.24 2.99
N GLY A 39 -9.13 0.92 4.26
CA GLY A 39 -9.17 1.90 5.36
C GLY A 39 -7.85 2.64 5.55
N ILE A 40 -6.71 1.93 5.51
CA ILE A 40 -5.37 2.54 5.59
C ILE A 40 -5.13 3.49 4.40
N ILE A 41 -5.49 3.07 3.18
CA ILE A 41 -5.36 3.90 1.98
C ILE A 41 -6.17 5.18 2.15
N HIS A 42 -7.44 5.07 2.54
CA HIS A 42 -8.32 6.22 2.71
C HIS A 42 -7.83 7.16 3.82
N ALA A 43 -7.52 6.62 5.00
CA ALA A 43 -7.02 7.41 6.13
C ALA A 43 -5.76 8.19 5.77
N THR A 44 -4.80 7.55 5.08
CA THR A 44 -3.57 8.21 4.64
C THR A 44 -3.86 9.43 3.76
N ARG A 45 -4.80 9.30 2.84
CA ARG A 45 -5.20 10.38 1.94
C ARG A 45 -5.92 11.52 2.66
N CYS A 46 -6.80 11.20 3.62
CA CYS A 46 -7.44 12.20 4.47
C CYS A 46 -6.38 13.00 5.26
N TYR A 47 -5.39 12.33 5.85
CA TYR A 47 -4.34 13.02 6.58
C TYR A 47 -3.43 13.85 5.67
N ALA A 48 -3.12 13.36 4.46
CA ALA A 48 -2.25 14.06 3.50
C ALA A 48 -2.79 15.45 3.09
N VAL A 49 -4.10 15.63 3.06
CA VAL A 49 -4.75 16.91 2.70
C VAL A 49 -5.14 17.76 3.92
N SER A 50 -4.93 17.25 5.13
CA SER A 50 -5.32 17.93 6.36
C SER A 50 -4.49 19.19 6.61
N GLU A 51 -5.12 20.22 7.17
CA GLU A 51 -4.42 21.46 7.56
C GLU A 51 -3.33 21.19 8.61
N ALA A 52 -3.54 20.22 9.49
CA ALA A 52 -2.54 19.81 10.46
C ALA A 52 -1.25 19.30 9.79
N ALA A 53 -1.37 18.44 8.77
CA ALA A 53 -0.22 17.94 8.02
C ALA A 53 0.51 19.07 7.27
N LYS A 54 -0.23 19.99 6.64
CA LYS A 54 0.33 21.17 5.96
C LYS A 54 1.13 22.06 6.91
N LYS A 55 0.54 22.46 8.04
CA LYS A 55 1.20 23.29 9.06
C LYS A 55 2.43 22.61 9.67
N SER A 56 2.37 21.30 9.82
CA SER A 56 3.47 20.49 10.36
C SER A 56 4.61 20.22 9.36
N ASN A 57 4.48 20.64 8.09
CA ASN A 57 5.38 20.26 7.00
C ASN A 57 5.57 18.73 6.87
N ILE A 58 4.48 17.97 7.04
CA ILE A 58 4.49 16.50 6.97
C ILE A 58 3.73 16.04 5.74
N ARG A 59 4.39 15.23 4.91
CA ARG A 59 3.81 14.53 3.77
C ARG A 59 3.35 13.14 4.18
N LEU A 60 2.25 12.67 3.61
CA LEU A 60 1.74 11.33 3.86
C LEU A 60 1.47 10.61 2.55
N ASN A 61 2.03 9.43 2.39
CA ASN A 61 1.81 8.58 1.22
C ASN A 61 1.51 7.15 1.66
N VAL A 62 0.94 6.36 0.76
CA VAL A 62 0.64 4.95 1.01
C VAL A 62 1.27 4.08 -0.08
N MET A 63 1.95 3.02 0.34
CA MET A 63 2.42 1.99 -0.57
C MET A 63 1.51 0.75 -0.50
N CYS A 64 1.22 0.17 -1.65
CA CYS A 64 0.34 -0.96 -1.85
C CYS A 64 1.11 -2.05 -2.60
N PRO A 65 1.87 -2.89 -1.89
CA PRO A 65 2.52 -4.04 -2.51
C PRO A 65 1.49 -5.08 -2.98
N ALA A 66 1.84 -5.75 -4.06
CA ALA A 66 1.25 -7.01 -4.49
C ALA A 66 1.79 -8.17 -3.61
N PHE A 67 1.95 -9.36 -4.19
CA PHE A 67 2.58 -10.49 -3.49
C PHE A 67 4.06 -10.20 -3.23
N VAL A 68 4.51 -10.43 -2.01
CA VAL A 68 5.91 -10.25 -1.57
C VAL A 68 6.37 -11.54 -0.91
N ASP A 69 7.56 -12.04 -1.26
CA ASP A 69 8.11 -13.25 -0.67
C ASP A 69 8.44 -13.04 0.82
N THR A 70 7.48 -13.38 1.66
CA THR A 70 7.50 -13.21 3.11
C THR A 70 6.86 -14.43 3.77
N PRO A 71 7.09 -14.68 5.08
CA PRO A 71 6.40 -15.75 5.79
C PRO A 71 4.87 -15.69 5.65
N MET A 72 4.28 -14.50 5.67
CA MET A 72 2.84 -14.28 5.47
C MET A 72 2.35 -14.79 4.10
N PHE A 73 3.09 -14.46 3.03
CA PHE A 73 2.75 -14.93 1.69
C PHE A 73 2.92 -16.45 1.56
N ARG A 74 4.00 -17.01 2.11
CA ARG A 74 4.24 -18.46 2.06
C ARG A 74 3.17 -19.25 2.80
N GLN A 75 2.68 -18.75 3.94
CA GLN A 75 1.55 -19.35 4.66
C GLN A 75 0.25 -19.28 3.85
N MET A 76 -0.03 -18.14 3.21
CA MET A 76 -1.18 -17.99 2.31
C MET A 76 -1.10 -18.95 1.10
N ALA A 77 0.09 -19.08 0.50
CA ALA A 77 0.33 -19.95 -0.65
C ALA A 77 0.33 -21.44 -0.29
N ALA A 78 0.66 -21.78 0.96
CA ALA A 78 0.64 -23.15 1.49
C ALA A 78 -0.70 -23.55 2.13
N GLY A 79 -1.61 -22.59 2.34
CA GLY A 79 -2.88 -22.78 3.04
C GLY A 79 -3.90 -23.60 2.25
N ASP A 80 -4.87 -24.16 2.96
CA ASP A 80 -6.00 -24.87 2.36
C ASP A 80 -6.99 -23.86 1.75
N ALA A 81 -7.31 -24.03 0.46
CA ALA A 81 -8.15 -23.09 -0.29
C ALA A 81 -9.54 -22.89 0.33
N SER A 82 -9.98 -23.81 1.18
CA SER A 82 -11.23 -23.77 1.96
C SER A 82 -11.43 -22.50 2.80
N GLN A 83 -10.38 -21.73 3.10
CA GLN A 83 -10.50 -20.44 3.80
C GLN A 83 -10.77 -19.22 2.88
N THR A 84 -10.81 -19.42 1.57
CA THR A 84 -11.12 -18.38 0.59
C THR A 84 -12.60 -18.40 0.19
N ILE A 85 -13.17 -17.26 -0.22
CA ILE A 85 -14.51 -17.26 -0.83
C ILE A 85 -14.40 -17.99 -2.17
N GLY A 86 -14.84 -19.26 -2.20
CA GLY A 86 -14.91 -20.08 -3.40
C GLY A 86 -13.98 -21.31 -3.42
N GLY A 87 -13.02 -21.45 -2.50
CA GLY A 87 -12.28 -22.71 -2.34
C GLY A 87 -11.31 -23.08 -3.48
N ASP A 88 -11.03 -22.19 -4.44
CA ASP A 88 -10.31 -22.54 -5.67
C ASP A 88 -8.82 -22.17 -5.61
N GLN A 89 -7.99 -23.14 -5.24
CA GLN A 89 -6.52 -22.99 -5.23
C GLN A 89 -5.94 -22.70 -6.62
N THR A 90 -6.59 -23.17 -7.68
CA THR A 90 -6.11 -22.97 -9.06
C THR A 90 -6.21 -21.50 -9.44
N ALA A 91 -7.34 -20.86 -9.10
CA ALA A 91 -7.53 -19.43 -9.31
C ALA A 91 -6.53 -18.59 -8.49
N VAL A 92 -6.25 -18.99 -7.25
CA VAL A 92 -5.23 -18.33 -6.41
C VAL A 92 -3.85 -18.42 -7.06
N ASN A 93 -3.43 -19.62 -7.47
CA ASN A 93 -2.12 -19.86 -8.07
C ASN A 93 -1.95 -19.11 -9.41
N ALA A 94 -2.96 -19.15 -10.27
CA ALA A 94 -2.97 -18.41 -11.54
C ALA A 94 -2.90 -16.89 -11.31
N PHE A 95 -3.56 -16.38 -10.27
CA PHE A 95 -3.50 -14.97 -9.90
C PHE A 95 -2.11 -14.58 -9.39
N ILE A 96 -1.45 -15.41 -8.57
CA ILE A 96 -0.07 -15.21 -8.12
C ILE A 96 0.88 -15.17 -9.31
N GLU A 97 0.79 -16.13 -10.22
CA GLU A 97 1.65 -16.20 -11.41
C GLU A 97 1.47 -14.98 -12.32
N ARG A 98 0.23 -14.52 -12.51
CA ARG A 98 -0.09 -13.35 -13.34
C ARG A 98 0.51 -12.06 -12.79
N ILE A 99 0.50 -11.86 -11.47
CA ILE A 99 1.00 -10.63 -10.84
C ILE A 99 2.51 -10.69 -10.58
N GLY A 100 3.02 -11.90 -10.33
CA GLY A 100 4.39 -12.15 -9.89
C GLY A 100 4.59 -11.86 -8.40
N VAL A 101 5.72 -12.33 -7.88
CA VAL A 101 6.12 -12.17 -6.48
C VAL A 101 7.29 -11.19 -6.41
N LEU A 102 7.12 -10.13 -5.63
CA LEU A 102 8.16 -9.15 -5.32
C LEU A 102 9.15 -9.74 -4.31
N SER A 103 10.43 -9.40 -4.47
CA SER A 103 11.41 -9.60 -3.42
C SER A 103 11.34 -8.47 -2.39
N THR A 104 12.02 -8.64 -1.25
CA THR A 104 12.17 -7.59 -0.24
C THR A 104 12.90 -6.36 -0.80
N GLU A 105 13.83 -6.58 -1.73
CA GLU A 105 14.62 -5.53 -2.37
C GLU A 105 13.72 -4.65 -3.26
N ASP A 106 12.84 -5.26 -4.05
CA ASP A 106 11.88 -4.52 -4.88
C ASP A 106 11.02 -3.56 -4.04
N VAL A 107 10.54 -4.06 -2.89
CA VAL A 107 9.71 -3.29 -1.95
C VAL A 107 10.52 -2.17 -1.29
N SER A 108 11.76 -2.46 -0.88
CA SER A 108 12.63 -1.48 -0.25
C SER A 108 13.04 -0.34 -1.20
N ALA A 109 13.33 -0.66 -2.47
CA ALA A 109 13.67 0.32 -3.48
C ALA A 109 12.47 1.26 -3.75
N ALA A 110 11.27 0.69 -3.86
CA ALA A 110 10.04 1.46 -4.04
C ALA A 110 9.75 2.36 -2.82
N LEU A 111 10.00 1.87 -1.61
CA LEU A 111 9.85 2.63 -0.38
C LEU A 111 10.84 3.81 -0.32
N ILE A 112 12.11 3.60 -0.68
CA ILE A 112 13.11 4.67 -0.73
C ILE A 112 12.67 5.75 -1.71
N ASP A 113 12.27 5.36 -2.93
CA ASP A 113 11.84 6.31 -3.97
C ASP A 113 10.67 7.21 -3.50
N ILE A 114 9.65 6.65 -2.84
CA ILE A 114 8.52 7.47 -2.33
C ILE A 114 8.88 8.30 -1.10
N LEU A 115 9.83 7.84 -0.27
CA LEU A 115 10.30 8.59 0.88
C LEU A 115 11.13 9.81 0.47
N THR A 116 12.07 9.64 -0.47
CA THR A 116 13.08 10.64 -0.82
C THR A 116 12.57 11.73 -1.75
N ASP A 117 11.51 11.48 -2.52
CA ASP A 117 10.92 12.50 -3.37
C ASP A 117 10.04 13.45 -2.54
N GLU A 118 10.54 14.67 -2.34
CA GLU A 118 9.88 15.71 -1.54
C GLU A 118 8.61 16.28 -2.20
N THR A 119 8.41 16.04 -3.49
CA THR A 119 7.21 16.49 -4.22
C THR A 119 5.98 15.62 -3.95
N ARG A 120 6.17 14.42 -3.38
CA ARG A 120 5.12 13.41 -3.23
C ARG A 120 4.32 13.59 -1.95
N ASN A 121 3.04 13.88 -2.08
CA ASN A 121 2.09 13.91 -0.97
C ASN A 121 0.73 13.35 -1.40
N GLY A 122 0.11 12.52 -0.57
CA GLY A 122 -1.19 11.90 -0.82
C GLY A 122 -1.20 10.83 -1.89
N LEU A 123 -0.03 10.32 -2.31
CA LEU A 123 0.08 9.35 -3.39
C LEU A 123 -0.20 7.92 -2.92
N ILE A 124 -0.80 7.15 -3.83
CA ILE A 124 -0.90 5.69 -3.76
C ILE A 124 0.16 5.10 -4.68
N LEU A 125 1.20 4.52 -4.11
CA LEU A 125 2.21 3.74 -4.82
C LEU A 125 1.77 2.28 -4.90
N ARG A 126 1.47 1.80 -6.09
CA ARG A 126 1.22 0.38 -6.35
C ARG A 126 2.53 -0.29 -6.74
N CYS A 127 2.95 -1.33 -6.03
CA CYS A 127 4.15 -2.11 -6.36
C CYS A 127 3.74 -3.48 -6.86
N ALA A 128 4.12 -3.86 -8.07
CA ALA A 128 3.90 -5.19 -8.62
C ALA A 128 5.07 -5.62 -9.49
N LYS A 129 5.42 -6.92 -9.44
CA LYS A 129 6.66 -7.41 -10.06
C LYS A 129 6.65 -7.27 -11.58
N LYS A 130 5.52 -7.63 -12.23
CA LYS A 130 5.42 -7.63 -13.70
C LYS A 130 5.05 -6.28 -14.31
N THR A 131 4.25 -5.46 -13.63
CA THR A 131 3.80 -4.16 -14.16
C THR A 131 4.67 -2.98 -13.68
N GLY A 132 5.59 -3.21 -12.74
CA GLY A 132 6.38 -2.16 -12.11
C GLY A 132 5.59 -1.30 -11.13
N ASN A 133 6.25 -0.25 -10.66
CA ASN A 133 5.69 0.71 -9.70
C ASN A 133 4.81 1.74 -10.42
N VAL A 134 3.59 1.95 -9.93
CA VAL A 134 2.65 2.92 -10.49
C VAL A 134 2.15 3.85 -9.39
N TYR A 135 2.34 5.15 -9.59
CA TYR A 135 1.80 6.19 -8.72
C TYR A 135 0.41 6.60 -9.18
N SER A 136 -0.47 6.87 -8.23
CA SER A 136 -1.81 7.37 -8.54
C SER A 136 -2.33 8.29 -7.46
N THR A 137 -3.17 9.23 -7.88
CA THR A 137 -4.06 10.01 -7.04
C THR A 137 -5.47 9.65 -7.44
N LEU A 138 -6.27 9.06 -6.55
CA LEU A 138 -7.69 8.85 -6.82
C LEU A 138 -8.41 10.19 -6.65
N THR A 139 -8.42 11.04 -7.68
CA THR A 139 -9.07 12.36 -7.57
C THR A 139 -10.58 12.18 -7.72
N VAL A 140 -11.34 13.20 -7.34
CA VAL A 140 -12.81 13.21 -7.53
C VAL A 140 -13.20 13.07 -9.01
N GLN A 141 -12.24 13.23 -9.94
CA GLN A 141 -12.45 13.06 -11.38
C GLN A 141 -12.50 11.58 -11.82
N ASP A 142 -12.21 10.64 -10.91
CA ASP A 142 -12.24 9.19 -11.15
C ASP A 142 -13.56 8.52 -10.70
N VAL A 143 -14.62 9.31 -10.40
CA VAL A 143 -15.95 8.85 -9.92
C VAL A 143 -17.05 9.37 -10.83
#